data_AF-A0A937ZBS9-F1
#
_entry.id   AF-A0A937ZBS9-F1
#
_cell.length_a   1.000
_cell.length_b   1.000
_cell.length_c   1.000
_cell.angle_alpha   90.00
_cell.angle_beta   90.00
_cell.angle_gamma   90.00
#
_symmetry.space_group_name_H-M   'P 1'
#
loop_
_entity.id
_entity.type
_entity.pdbx_description
1 polymer ?
#
loop_
_entity_poly.entity_id
_entity_poly.type
_entity_poly.pdbx_seq_one_letter_code
_entity_poly.pdbx_strand_id
1 'polypeptide(L)'
;MPMQQLTVVRAAIGLAQGLALYLLHAAHLAKAWPATEGMLYAGTLAVAVFVPTVAIAGLGSMRRSTLAIWTIAALGFSAAIGAYDIWREPVTGSADAPRIVPGFMTWVTLAAATFIVHSLVAAGDADRAAIARYPTYFDVSWKHGVQAVLCGLFVGAFWGLLWLGASLFMLIKVEFLSSLIKQLWFSIPVTLMTLACAVHVTDVSAGLVAGARTLKLTLLSWLLPLMTAFAVLFLVALPFAGLEPLWSTRRATGILLASVAALVFLINAAYQDGLPETPIAPILRWSRAIASVALVPLIVLAGYGLMLRVQQYGWTPQRIIALACVAVGACYAAGYAFAVARSQLALKQLERTNIFTASAIVAVLVALVSPIADPARISVADQVARLRAGEVAPERFDFAFLRFNAGRYGTEALERLARDGGEPAVMQRVQQALAAKTPWQLREQVQPKATPETRAANITVVHSGGRTALPDAFLRQEWTGTLQWRVPRCLTAPDKARCDALLVDLDGDAQDEIVVIGTPGAAAAFGNVGGQWILLGTLANINCKGARDALKSGGLELVAPKLKDIEVGGQRLRVNTECNPPSTP
;
A
#
# COMPACT_ATOMS: atom_id res chain seq x y z
N MET A 1 39.71 -16.03 6.12
CA MET A 1 39.04 -16.46 7.37
C MET A 1 38.55 -17.87 7.12
N PRO A 2 38.85 -18.84 8.01
CA PRO A 2 38.33 -20.21 7.92
C PRO A 2 36.79 -20.23 7.80
N MET A 3 36.24 -21.20 7.07
CA MET A 3 34.80 -21.28 6.78
C MET A 3 33.94 -21.30 8.06
N GLN A 4 34.38 -22.05 9.09
CA GLN A 4 33.71 -22.12 10.39
C GLN A 4 33.67 -20.76 11.11
N GLN A 5 34.76 -19.99 11.07
CA GLN A 5 34.79 -18.66 11.67
C GLN A 5 33.84 -17.70 10.95
N LEU A 6 33.70 -17.81 9.63
CA LEU A 6 32.78 -16.99 8.85
C LEU A 6 31.31 -17.27 9.20
N THR A 7 30.93 -18.54 9.39
CA THR A 7 29.58 -18.92 9.82
C THR A 7 29.24 -18.29 11.17
N VAL A 8 30.13 -18.42 12.14
CA VAL A 8 29.94 -17.90 13.50
C VAL A 8 29.79 -16.37 13.49
N VAL A 9 30.62 -15.67 12.73
CA VAL A 9 30.53 -14.20 12.64
C VAL A 9 29.21 -13.77 11.99
N ARG A 10 28.77 -14.41 10.90
CA ARG A 10 27.49 -14.07 10.26
C ARG A 10 26.30 -14.34 11.19
N ALA A 11 26.29 -15.50 11.87
CA ALA A 11 25.26 -15.83 12.85
C ALA A 11 25.23 -14.83 14.01
N ALA A 12 26.40 -14.41 14.51
CA ALA A 12 26.50 -13.39 15.56
C ALA A 12 25.95 -12.03 15.10
N ILE A 13 26.22 -11.61 13.85
CA ILE A 13 25.64 -10.39 13.28
C ILE A 13 24.12 -10.52 13.17
N GLY A 14 23.59 -11.65 12.71
CA GLY A 14 22.15 -11.90 12.63
C GLY A 14 21.47 -11.92 14.00
N LEU A 15 22.11 -12.51 15.01
CA LEU A 15 21.62 -12.50 16.38
C LEU A 15 21.60 -11.08 16.96
N ALA A 16 22.70 -10.33 16.80
CA ALA A 16 22.79 -8.93 17.23
C ALA A 16 21.75 -8.04 16.54
N GLN A 17 21.52 -8.27 15.23
CA GLN A 17 20.47 -7.61 14.46
C GLN A 17 19.09 -7.87 15.08
N GLY A 18 18.74 -9.13 15.32
CA GLY A 18 17.43 -9.47 15.86
C GLY A 18 17.24 -9.02 17.31
N LEU A 19 18.30 -9.02 18.12
CA LEU A 19 18.28 -8.40 19.46
C LEU A 19 18.03 -6.90 19.38
N ALA A 20 18.72 -6.18 18.48
CA ALA A 20 18.50 -4.75 18.28
C ALA A 20 17.06 -4.45 17.83
N LEU A 21 16.51 -5.23 16.89
CA LEU A 21 15.12 -5.10 16.45
C LEU A 21 14.13 -5.41 17.57
N TYR A 22 14.38 -6.44 18.39
CA TYR A 22 13.57 -6.73 19.57
C TYR A 22 13.61 -5.56 20.57
N LEU A 23 14.79 -5.01 20.88
CA LEU A 23 14.92 -3.86 21.80
C LEU A 23 14.20 -2.62 21.27
N LEU A 24 14.28 -2.33 19.97
CA LEU A 24 13.50 -1.26 19.34
C LEU A 24 11.99 -1.51 19.41
N HIS A 25 11.56 -2.77 19.24
CA HIS A 25 10.16 -3.13 19.39
C HIS A 25 9.68 -2.99 20.85
N ALA A 26 10.49 -3.44 21.81
CA ALA A 26 10.22 -3.28 23.23
C ALA A 26 10.15 -1.81 23.64
N ALA A 27 11.07 -0.97 23.14
CA ALA A 27 11.04 0.47 23.36
C ALA A 27 9.76 1.11 22.80
N HIS A 28 9.29 0.66 21.63
CA HIS A 28 8.02 1.11 21.04
C HIS A 28 6.81 0.75 21.90
N LEU A 29 6.72 -0.51 22.37
CA LEU A 29 5.64 -0.95 23.26
C LEU A 29 5.67 -0.22 24.60
N ALA A 30 6.85 0.00 25.17
CA ALA A 30 7.05 0.70 26.43
C ALA A 30 6.92 2.23 26.30
N LYS A 31 6.75 2.78 25.09
CA LYS A 31 6.82 4.22 24.79
C LYS A 31 8.08 4.87 25.39
N ALA A 32 9.18 4.12 25.38
CA ALA A 32 10.46 4.52 25.93
C ALA A 32 11.41 4.97 24.82
N TRP A 33 12.46 5.71 25.18
CA TRP A 33 13.51 6.08 24.23
C TRP A 33 14.12 4.84 23.54
N PRO A 34 14.37 4.86 22.22
CA PRO A 34 14.25 5.99 21.30
C PRO A 34 12.87 6.18 20.66
N ALA A 35 11.85 5.37 21.01
CA ALA A 35 10.52 5.43 20.39
C ALA A 35 9.74 6.73 20.69
N THR A 36 10.17 7.49 21.70
CA THR A 36 9.66 8.84 21.99
C THR A 36 10.08 9.86 20.92
N GLU A 37 11.20 9.62 20.22
CA GLU A 37 11.75 10.52 19.19
C GLU A 37 11.59 9.88 17.82
N GLY A 38 10.50 10.20 17.12
CA GLY A 38 10.10 9.49 15.89
C GLY A 38 11.17 9.46 14.78
N MET A 39 11.88 10.56 14.56
CA MET A 39 12.95 10.63 13.54
C MET A 39 14.14 9.73 13.89
N LEU A 40 14.55 9.73 15.17
CA LEU A 40 15.63 8.87 15.67
C LEU A 40 15.22 7.40 15.62
N TYR A 41 14.00 7.09 16.06
CA TYR A 41 13.46 5.73 16.02
C TYR A 41 13.42 5.19 14.58
N ALA A 42 12.87 5.94 13.63
CA ALA A 42 12.80 5.53 12.23
C ALA A 42 14.18 5.34 11.59
N GLY A 43 15.12 6.26 11.84
CA GLY A 43 16.49 6.13 11.35
C GLY A 43 17.21 4.91 11.92
N THR A 44 17.11 4.69 13.23
CA THR A 44 17.71 3.52 13.91
C THR A 44 17.07 2.21 13.48
N LEU A 45 15.76 2.17 13.30
CA LEU A 45 15.04 1.01 12.78
C LEU A 45 15.47 0.66 11.35
N ALA A 46 15.56 1.65 10.45
CA ALA A 46 16.05 1.43 9.09
C ALA A 46 17.49 0.91 9.08
N VAL A 47 18.36 1.48 9.91
CA VAL A 47 19.74 1.00 10.10
C VAL A 47 19.77 -0.45 10.58
N ALA A 48 18.99 -0.79 11.61
CA ALA A 48 18.95 -2.14 12.17
C ALA A 48 18.48 -3.19 11.15
N VAL A 49 17.64 -2.81 10.17
CA VAL A 49 17.20 -3.71 9.10
C VAL A 49 18.26 -3.87 8.00
N PHE A 50 18.78 -2.76 7.46
CA PHE A 50 19.57 -2.80 6.22
C PHE A 50 21.08 -2.97 6.42
N VAL A 51 21.66 -2.41 7.47
CA VAL A 51 23.13 -2.42 7.67
C VAL A 51 23.67 -3.82 7.97
N PRO A 52 23.06 -4.62 8.87
CA PRO A 52 23.51 -5.99 9.10
C PRO A 52 23.36 -6.87 7.85
N THR A 53 22.33 -6.64 7.03
CA THR A 53 22.11 -7.35 5.76
C THR A 53 23.28 -7.10 4.78
N VAL A 54 23.73 -5.85 4.66
CA VAL A 54 24.92 -5.48 3.88
C VAL A 54 26.18 -6.17 4.41
N ALA A 55 26.38 -6.15 5.73
CA ALA A 55 27.53 -6.76 6.37
C ALA A 55 27.56 -8.28 6.14
N ILE A 56 26.45 -8.99 6.37
CA ILE A 56 26.33 -10.44 6.18
C ILE A 56 26.60 -10.84 4.73
N ALA A 57 26.01 -10.12 3.76
CA ALA A 57 26.14 -10.43 2.34
C ALA A 57 27.54 -10.12 1.78
N GLY A 58 28.20 -9.06 2.27
CA GLY A 58 29.55 -8.69 1.84
C GLY A 58 30.69 -9.41 2.58
N LEU A 59 30.44 -9.95 3.78
CA LEU A 59 31.47 -10.60 4.57
C LEU A 59 31.92 -11.90 3.90
N GLY A 60 33.21 -11.97 3.54
CA GLY A 60 33.80 -13.14 2.85
C GLY A 60 33.74 -13.09 1.33
N SER A 61 32.96 -12.17 0.76
CA SER A 61 32.86 -11.94 -0.70
C SER A 61 33.56 -10.65 -1.14
N MET A 62 33.67 -9.64 -0.26
CA MET A 62 34.29 -8.34 -0.56
C MET A 62 35.59 -8.09 0.21
N ARG A 63 36.44 -7.19 -0.31
CA ARG A 63 37.58 -6.63 0.43
C ARG A 63 37.10 -5.86 1.67
N ARG A 64 37.85 -5.97 2.77
CA ARG A 64 37.51 -5.34 4.07
C ARG A 64 37.29 -3.83 3.97
N SER A 65 38.12 -3.12 3.20
CA SER A 65 37.99 -1.67 3.00
C SER A 65 36.72 -1.30 2.23
N THR A 66 36.39 -2.05 1.18
CA THR A 66 35.19 -1.83 0.37
C THR A 66 33.93 -2.12 1.18
N LEU A 67 33.93 -3.22 1.95
CA LEU A 67 32.83 -3.53 2.86
C LEU A 67 32.65 -2.47 3.94
N ALA A 68 33.74 -1.96 4.53
CA ALA A 68 33.66 -0.91 5.55
C ALA A 68 33.05 0.39 4.99
N ILE A 69 33.56 0.87 3.84
CA ILE A 69 33.03 2.07 3.17
C ILE A 69 31.55 1.87 2.81
N TRP A 70 31.19 0.72 2.25
CA TRP A 70 29.82 0.44 1.86
C TRP A 70 28.88 0.34 3.08
N THR A 71 29.34 -0.27 4.17
CA THR A 71 28.56 -0.35 5.43
C THR A 71 28.32 1.04 6.03
N ILE A 72 29.32 1.92 6.02
CA ILE A 72 29.19 3.31 6.48
C ILE A 72 28.23 4.10 5.58
N ALA A 73 28.32 3.94 4.26
CA ALA A 73 27.41 4.58 3.32
C ALA A 73 25.96 4.08 3.53
N ALA A 74 25.76 2.77 3.70
CA ALA A 74 24.44 2.18 3.97
C ALA A 74 23.87 2.64 5.31
N LEU A 75 24.71 2.83 6.34
CA LEU A 75 24.33 3.41 7.64
C LEU A 75 23.80 4.82 7.46
N GLY A 76 24.59 5.72 6.86
CA GLY A 76 24.21 7.11 6.66
C GLY A 76 22.95 7.24 5.80
N PHE A 77 22.88 6.47 4.71
CA PHE A 77 21.73 6.47 3.81
C PHE A 77 20.45 5.98 4.50
N SER A 78 20.49 4.83 5.19
CA SER A 78 19.31 4.27 5.86
C SER A 78 18.81 5.17 6.99
N ALA A 79 19.73 5.73 7.77
CA ALA A 79 19.39 6.66 8.85
C ALA A 79 18.74 7.94 8.30
N ALA A 80 19.33 8.55 7.26
CA ALA A 80 18.83 9.78 6.68
C ALA A 80 17.45 9.62 6.04
N ILE A 81 17.24 8.56 5.25
CA ILE A 81 15.96 8.29 4.60
C ILE A 81 14.88 7.93 5.62
N GLY A 82 15.20 7.10 6.63
CA GLY A 82 14.27 6.76 7.71
C GLY A 82 13.84 8.00 8.51
N ALA A 83 14.79 8.86 8.90
CA ALA A 83 14.50 10.10 9.61
C ALA A 83 13.70 11.09 8.75
N TYR A 84 14.07 11.25 7.47
CA TYR A 84 13.37 12.15 6.56
C TYR A 84 11.91 11.76 6.33
N ASP A 85 11.61 10.45 6.24
CA ASP A 85 10.26 9.95 6.05
C ASP A 85 9.30 10.36 7.19
N ILE A 86 9.79 10.38 8.44
CA ILE A 86 9.03 10.89 9.59
C ILE A 86 9.00 12.41 9.60
N TRP A 87 10.10 13.07 9.21
CA TRP A 87 10.18 14.53 9.16
C TRP A 87 9.18 15.15 8.16
N ARG A 88 8.95 14.50 7.01
CA ARG A 88 8.03 14.98 5.97
C ARG A 88 6.56 14.70 6.28
N GLU A 89 6.27 13.70 7.09
CA GLU A 89 4.92 13.30 7.47
C GLU A 89 4.73 13.30 9.00
N PRO A 90 4.97 14.44 9.68
CA PRO A 90 4.74 14.56 11.10
C PRO A 90 3.23 14.54 11.35
N VAL A 91 2.77 13.64 12.22
CA VAL A 91 1.35 13.45 12.49
C VAL A 91 0.81 14.64 13.27
N THR A 92 -0.13 15.38 12.69
CA THR A 92 -0.90 16.44 13.39
C THR A 92 -2.40 16.16 13.41
N GLY A 93 -2.88 14.95 13.04
CA GLY A 93 -4.29 14.76 12.70
C GLY A 93 -4.93 13.39 12.90
N SER A 94 -4.37 12.50 13.73
CA SER A 94 -5.07 11.27 14.15
C SER A 94 -4.83 11.01 15.63
N ALA A 95 -5.91 10.72 16.37
CA ALA A 95 -5.90 10.55 17.83
C ALA A 95 -5.14 9.31 18.32
N ASP A 96 -4.78 8.38 17.43
CA ASP A 96 -4.11 7.13 17.76
C ASP A 96 -2.65 7.17 17.33
N ALA A 97 -1.78 7.51 18.29
CA ALA A 97 -0.32 7.41 18.32
C ALA A 97 0.48 8.01 17.12
N PRO A 98 1.57 8.76 17.39
CA PRO A 98 2.43 9.27 16.32
C PRO A 98 3.03 8.12 15.52
N ARG A 99 2.97 8.21 14.18
CA ARG A 99 3.71 7.31 13.29
C ARG A 99 5.20 7.56 13.51
N ILE A 100 5.88 6.55 14.03
CA ILE A 100 7.34 6.55 14.19
C ILE A 100 8.03 5.52 13.30
N VAL A 101 7.26 4.70 12.59
CA VAL A 101 7.77 3.68 11.68
C VAL A 101 7.75 4.22 10.24
N PRO A 102 8.81 4.01 9.44
CA PRO A 102 8.80 4.38 8.03
C PRO A 102 7.63 3.77 7.27
N GLY A 103 7.14 4.51 6.27
CA GLY A 103 6.03 4.10 5.42
C GLY A 103 6.44 2.96 4.49
N PHE A 104 5.44 2.21 4.00
CA PHE A 104 5.67 1.07 3.11
C PHE A 104 6.57 1.41 1.91
N MET A 105 6.33 2.54 1.23
CA MET A 105 7.13 2.94 0.06
C MET A 105 8.59 3.24 0.41
N THR A 106 8.85 3.73 1.62
CA THR A 106 10.21 3.99 2.12
C THR A 106 10.95 2.68 2.37
N TRP A 107 10.28 1.67 2.95
CA TRP A 107 10.84 0.32 3.08
C TRP A 107 11.17 -0.33 1.74
N VAL A 108 10.24 -0.24 0.77
CA VAL A 108 10.47 -0.77 -0.59
C VAL A 108 11.64 -0.04 -1.26
N THR A 109 11.72 1.27 -1.10
CA THR A 109 12.81 2.08 -1.67
C THR A 109 14.16 1.71 -1.07
N LEU A 110 14.25 1.61 0.26
CA LEU A 110 15.49 1.21 0.93
C LEU A 110 15.91 -0.20 0.55
N ALA A 111 14.97 -1.15 0.45
CA ALA A 111 15.26 -2.51 0.02
C ALA A 111 15.76 -2.56 -1.43
N ALA A 112 15.07 -1.88 -2.35
CA ALA A 112 15.47 -1.82 -3.75
C ALA A 112 16.81 -1.12 -3.96
N ALA A 113 17.03 0.04 -3.33
CA ALA A 113 18.29 0.77 -3.40
C ALA A 113 19.43 -0.03 -2.78
N THR A 114 19.23 -0.66 -1.61
CA THR A 114 20.25 -1.51 -0.98
C THR A 114 20.60 -2.69 -1.87
N PHE A 115 19.61 -3.38 -2.46
CA PHE A 115 19.85 -4.50 -3.36
C PHE A 115 20.64 -4.10 -4.61
N ILE A 116 20.23 -3.01 -5.28
CA ILE A 116 20.88 -2.53 -6.51
C ILE A 116 22.30 -2.06 -6.19
N VAL A 117 22.47 -1.18 -5.21
CA VAL A 117 23.79 -0.63 -4.89
C VAL A 117 24.72 -1.71 -4.33
N HIS A 118 24.23 -2.64 -3.51
CA HIS A 118 25.03 -3.78 -3.05
C HIS A 118 25.53 -4.62 -4.24
N SER A 119 24.66 -4.92 -5.20
CA SER A 119 25.05 -5.67 -6.41
C SER A 119 26.08 -4.89 -7.25
N LEU A 120 25.92 -3.57 -7.35
CA LEU A 120 26.86 -2.70 -8.07
C LEU A 120 28.25 -2.67 -7.40
N VAL A 121 28.28 -2.51 -6.07
CA VAL A 121 29.51 -2.48 -5.27
C VAL A 121 30.20 -3.84 -5.26
N ALA A 122 29.44 -4.93 -5.09
CA ALA A 122 29.96 -6.30 -5.08
C ALA A 122 30.63 -6.67 -6.41
N ALA A 123 29.97 -6.38 -7.54
CA ALA A 123 30.55 -6.63 -8.84
C ALA A 123 31.76 -5.75 -9.13
N GLY A 124 31.74 -4.46 -8.74
CA GLY A 124 32.88 -3.57 -8.87
C GLY A 124 34.10 -4.03 -8.06
N ASP A 125 33.86 -4.54 -6.84
CA ASP A 125 34.91 -5.13 -6.01
C ASP A 125 35.52 -6.39 -6.64
N ALA A 126 34.66 -7.27 -7.16
CA ALA A 126 35.07 -8.52 -7.81
C ALA A 126 35.95 -8.29 -9.05
N ASP A 127 35.56 -7.34 -9.91
CA ASP A 127 36.33 -6.98 -11.11
C ASP A 127 37.47 -5.97 -10.84
N ARG A 128 37.62 -5.49 -9.60
CA ARG A 128 38.55 -4.42 -9.19
C ARG A 128 38.41 -3.14 -10.04
N ALA A 129 37.19 -2.79 -10.40
CA ALA A 129 36.87 -1.64 -11.24
C ALA A 129 35.69 -0.86 -10.68
N ALA A 130 35.64 0.46 -10.95
CA ALA A 130 34.50 1.29 -10.55
C ALA A 130 33.20 0.86 -11.27
N ILE A 131 33.32 0.43 -12.52
CA ILE A 131 32.23 -0.16 -13.31
C ILE A 131 32.71 -1.54 -13.74
N ALA A 132 32.03 -2.59 -13.27
CA ALA A 132 32.34 -3.97 -13.60
C ALA A 132 31.85 -4.34 -15.01
N ARG A 133 32.29 -5.51 -15.49
CA ARG A 133 31.77 -6.09 -16.74
C ARG A 133 30.34 -6.57 -16.52
N TYR A 134 29.52 -6.51 -17.56
CA TYR A 134 28.12 -6.91 -17.48
C TYR A 134 27.89 -8.36 -17.00
N PRO A 135 28.66 -9.37 -17.46
CA PRO A 135 28.51 -10.73 -16.94
C PRO A 135 28.67 -10.82 -15.42
N THR A 136 29.59 -10.03 -14.84
CA THR A 136 29.81 -9.96 -13.39
C THR A 136 28.59 -9.34 -12.68
N TYR A 137 28.04 -8.24 -13.20
CA TYR A 137 26.80 -7.65 -12.66
C TYR A 137 25.63 -8.63 -12.75
N PHE A 138 25.47 -9.30 -13.89
CA PHE A 138 24.43 -10.28 -14.11
C PHE A 138 24.58 -11.44 -13.10
N ASP A 139 25.78 -11.99 -12.93
CA ASP A 139 26.07 -13.06 -11.99
C ASP A 139 25.76 -12.70 -10.54
N VAL A 140 26.34 -11.61 -10.05
CA VAL A 140 26.16 -11.12 -8.68
C VAL A 140 24.70 -10.82 -8.38
N SER A 141 24.01 -10.08 -9.25
CA SER A 141 22.63 -9.64 -9.00
C SER A 141 21.66 -10.83 -8.96
N TRP A 142 21.78 -11.78 -9.89
CA TRP A 142 20.93 -12.96 -9.91
C TRP A 142 21.27 -13.95 -8.81
N LYS A 143 22.56 -14.10 -8.45
CA LYS A 143 22.97 -14.88 -7.27
C LYS A 143 22.26 -14.35 -6.04
N HIS A 144 22.35 -13.05 -5.76
CA HIS A 144 21.69 -12.46 -4.59
C HIS A 144 20.16 -12.55 -4.66
N GLY A 145 19.56 -12.37 -5.84
CA GLY A 145 18.11 -12.53 -6.02
C GLY A 145 17.62 -13.95 -5.70
N VAL A 146 18.29 -14.98 -6.21
CA VAL A 146 17.97 -16.39 -5.91
C VAL A 146 18.26 -16.72 -4.44
N GLN A 147 19.40 -16.26 -3.92
CA GLN A 147 19.78 -16.42 -2.53
C GLN A 147 18.73 -15.85 -1.58
N ALA A 148 18.20 -14.65 -1.85
CA ALA A 148 17.15 -14.05 -1.02
C ALA A 148 15.89 -14.91 -0.95
N VAL A 149 15.43 -15.47 -2.09
CA VAL A 149 14.27 -16.38 -2.14
C VAL A 149 14.56 -17.67 -1.35
N LEU A 150 15.72 -18.30 -1.57
CA LEU A 150 16.10 -19.52 -0.86
C LEU A 150 16.22 -19.29 0.66
N CYS A 151 16.77 -18.15 1.09
CA CYS A 151 16.83 -17.80 2.50
C CYS A 151 15.44 -17.63 3.10
N GLY A 152 14.51 -17.00 2.38
CA GLY A 152 13.11 -16.89 2.81
C GLY A 152 12.43 -18.25 2.95
N LEU A 153 12.61 -19.14 1.97
CA LEU A 153 12.10 -20.52 2.04
C LEU A 153 12.70 -21.30 3.20
N PHE A 154 14.01 -21.15 3.45
CA PHE A 154 14.69 -21.81 4.57
C PHE A 154 14.16 -21.33 5.92
N VAL A 155 14.00 -20.02 6.11
CA VAL A 155 13.39 -19.44 7.32
C VAL A 155 11.96 -19.96 7.50
N GLY A 156 11.17 -20.02 6.42
CA GLY A 156 9.82 -20.58 6.45
C GLY A 156 9.79 -22.06 6.85
N ALA A 157 10.65 -22.88 6.26
CA ALA A 157 10.77 -24.30 6.59
C ALA A 157 11.24 -24.52 8.05
N PHE A 158 12.21 -23.72 8.51
CA PHE A 158 12.67 -23.72 9.89
C PHE A 158 11.53 -23.45 10.87
N TRP A 159 10.73 -22.40 10.62
CA TRP A 159 9.56 -22.09 11.44
C TRP A 159 8.48 -23.15 11.35
N GLY A 160 8.26 -23.75 10.17
CA GLY A 160 7.35 -24.89 10.00
C GLY A 160 7.75 -26.09 10.87
N LEU A 161 9.05 -26.40 10.95
CA LEU A 161 9.56 -27.47 11.80
C LEU A 161 9.42 -27.14 13.29
N LEU A 162 9.68 -25.88 13.70
CA LEU A 162 9.47 -25.44 15.08
C LEU A 162 8.00 -25.55 15.50
N TRP A 163 7.07 -25.15 14.64
CA TRP A 163 5.64 -25.28 14.90
C TRP A 163 5.19 -26.73 14.97
N LEU A 164 5.66 -27.59 14.05
CA LEU A 164 5.38 -29.02 14.10
C LEU A 164 5.91 -29.65 15.39
N GLY A 165 7.15 -29.34 15.77
CA GLY A 165 7.74 -29.76 17.04
C GLY A 165 6.92 -29.29 18.24
N ALA A 166 6.50 -28.03 18.24
CA ALA A 166 5.63 -27.49 19.30
C ALA A 166 4.30 -28.25 19.38
N SER A 167 3.66 -28.56 18.25
CA SER A 167 2.44 -29.36 18.20
C SER A 167 2.66 -30.80 18.70
N LEU A 168 3.81 -31.42 18.42
CA LEU A 168 4.15 -32.75 18.96
C LEU A 168 4.27 -32.73 20.49
N PHE A 169 4.92 -31.71 21.06
CA PHE A 169 5.01 -31.55 22.51
C PHE A 169 3.66 -31.22 23.16
N MET A 170 2.78 -30.48 22.48
CA MET A 170 1.42 -30.22 22.96
C MET A 170 0.59 -31.50 23.12
N LEU A 171 0.82 -32.55 22.31
CA LEU A 171 0.12 -33.84 22.45
C LEU A 171 0.40 -34.51 23.80
N ILE A 172 1.60 -34.33 24.36
CA ILE A 172 1.99 -34.81 25.69
C ILE A 172 1.82 -33.75 26.78
N LYS A 173 1.02 -32.70 26.51
CA LYS A 173 0.74 -31.56 27.41
C LYS A 173 1.98 -30.76 27.83
N VAL A 174 3.03 -30.73 27.01
CA VAL A 174 4.21 -29.90 27.24
C VAL A 174 4.10 -28.61 26.40
N GLU A 175 3.77 -27.49 27.05
CA GLU A 175 3.52 -26.22 26.35
C GLU A 175 4.77 -25.34 26.18
N PHE A 176 5.90 -25.71 26.80
CA PHE A 176 7.10 -24.88 26.85
C PHE A 176 7.55 -24.38 25.47
N LEU A 177 7.68 -25.28 24.48
CA LEU A 177 8.15 -24.90 23.15
C LEU A 177 7.14 -23.98 22.45
N SER A 178 5.85 -24.30 22.51
CA SER A 178 4.77 -23.46 21.95
C SER A 178 4.77 -22.05 22.54
N SER A 179 4.95 -21.95 23.85
CA SER A 179 5.04 -20.68 24.57
C SER A 179 6.30 -19.91 24.19
N LEU A 180 7.46 -20.57 24.11
CA LEU A 180 8.73 -19.97 23.75
C LEU A 180 8.72 -19.38 22.32
N ILE A 181 8.26 -20.15 21.33
CA ILE A 181 8.28 -19.72 19.93
C ILE A 181 7.26 -18.60 19.61
N LYS A 182 6.34 -18.29 20.53
CA LYS A 182 5.42 -17.14 20.41
C LYS A 182 5.99 -15.87 21.02
N GLN A 183 7.03 -15.96 21.84
CA GLN A 183 7.65 -14.80 22.46
C GLN A 183 8.52 -14.04 21.47
N LEU A 184 8.32 -12.73 21.35
CA LEU A 184 9.06 -11.88 20.41
C LEU A 184 10.55 -11.77 20.73
N TRP A 185 10.92 -11.85 22.02
CA TRP A 185 12.32 -11.86 22.47
C TRP A 185 13.09 -13.10 21.99
N PHE A 186 12.39 -14.20 21.70
CA PHE A 186 12.97 -15.39 21.09
C PHE A 186 12.82 -15.34 19.56
N SER A 187 11.61 -15.06 19.08
CA SER A 187 11.24 -15.19 17.66
C SER A 187 11.99 -14.24 16.74
N ILE A 188 12.15 -12.97 17.15
CA ILE A 188 12.86 -11.99 16.32
C ILE A 188 14.35 -12.35 16.23
N PRO A 189 15.12 -12.49 17.33
CA PRO A 189 16.53 -12.88 17.26
C PRO A 189 16.79 -14.18 16.50
N VAL A 190 15.98 -15.22 16.74
CA VAL A 190 16.13 -16.52 16.08
C VAL A 190 15.85 -16.40 14.58
N THR A 191 14.85 -15.64 14.15
CA THR A 191 14.56 -15.43 12.72
C THR A 191 15.74 -14.79 11.99
N LEU A 192 16.34 -13.74 12.56
CA LEU A 192 17.45 -13.02 11.92
C LEU A 192 18.75 -13.84 11.96
N MET A 193 18.99 -14.59 13.04
CA MET A 193 20.10 -15.55 13.11
C MET A 193 19.93 -16.66 12.06
N THR A 194 18.75 -17.26 11.96
CA THR A 194 18.44 -18.29 10.94
C THR A 194 18.59 -17.73 9.53
N LEU A 195 18.16 -16.49 9.27
CA LEU A 195 18.37 -15.82 7.99
C LEU A 195 19.88 -15.68 7.67
N ALA A 196 20.69 -15.23 8.63
CA ALA A 196 22.14 -15.10 8.44
C ALA A 196 22.83 -16.45 8.19
N CYS A 197 22.41 -17.51 8.89
CA CYS A 197 22.86 -18.88 8.65
C CYS A 197 22.45 -19.37 7.25
N ALA A 198 21.22 -19.08 6.82
CA ALA A 198 20.73 -19.44 5.49
C ALA A 198 21.56 -18.77 4.37
N VAL A 199 21.94 -17.50 4.55
CA VAL A 199 22.86 -16.80 3.62
C VAL A 199 24.22 -17.50 3.55
N HIS A 200 24.73 -18.00 4.67
CA HIS A 200 25.97 -18.78 4.67
C HIS A 200 25.85 -20.12 3.94
N VAL A 201 24.81 -20.91 4.24
CA VAL A 201 24.60 -22.23 3.59
C VAL A 201 24.44 -22.09 2.08
N THR A 202 23.71 -21.06 1.64
CA THR A 202 23.50 -20.77 0.20
C THR A 202 24.76 -20.29 -0.49
N ASP A 203 25.64 -19.52 0.18
CA ASP A 203 26.93 -19.12 -0.37
C ASP A 203 27.88 -20.31 -0.58
N VAL A 204 27.91 -21.26 0.34
CA VAL A 204 28.74 -22.48 0.23
C VAL A 204 28.24 -23.41 -0.87
N SER A 205 26.94 -23.35 -1.18
CA SER A 205 26.28 -24.16 -2.21
C SER A 205 26.19 -23.45 -3.58
N ALA A 206 27.21 -22.67 -3.95
CA ALA A 206 27.18 -21.80 -5.14
C ALA A 206 26.81 -22.55 -6.45
N GLY A 207 27.24 -23.80 -6.61
CA GLY A 207 26.88 -24.63 -7.77
C GLY A 207 25.38 -24.94 -7.88
N LEU A 208 24.70 -25.19 -6.76
CA LEU A 208 23.25 -25.43 -6.74
C LEU A 208 22.47 -24.15 -7.07
N VAL A 209 22.95 -23.00 -6.57
CA VAL A 209 22.35 -21.68 -6.84
C VAL A 209 22.49 -21.31 -8.32
N ALA A 210 23.67 -21.57 -8.91
CA ALA A 210 23.90 -21.37 -10.34
C ALA A 210 22.98 -22.25 -11.20
N GLY A 211 22.85 -23.54 -10.87
CA GLY A 211 21.93 -24.46 -11.57
C GLY A 211 20.47 -24.04 -11.49
N ALA A 212 19.99 -23.69 -10.29
CA ALA A 212 18.61 -23.25 -10.06
C ALA A 212 18.28 -21.96 -10.82
N ARG A 213 19.22 -21.01 -10.86
CA ARG A 213 19.11 -19.78 -11.63
C ARG A 213 18.95 -20.06 -13.12
N THR A 214 19.84 -20.87 -13.71
CA THR A 214 19.81 -21.18 -15.14
C THR A 214 18.50 -21.87 -15.51
N LEU A 215 18.03 -22.82 -14.70
CA LEU A 215 16.75 -23.48 -14.92
C LEU A 215 15.57 -22.49 -14.90
N LYS A 216 15.48 -21.66 -13.85
CA LYS A 216 14.41 -20.66 -13.71
C LYS A 216 14.42 -19.64 -14.84
N LEU A 217 15.58 -19.10 -15.17
CA LEU A 217 15.73 -18.11 -16.24
C LEU A 217 15.38 -18.68 -17.60
N THR A 218 15.77 -19.93 -17.85
CA THR A 218 15.42 -20.62 -19.09
C THR A 218 13.90 -20.79 -19.19
N LEU A 219 13.24 -21.31 -18.16
CA LEU A 219 11.78 -21.47 -18.13
C LEU A 219 11.07 -20.13 -18.31
N LEU A 220 11.51 -19.10 -17.60
CA LEU A 220 10.93 -17.77 -17.68
C LEU A 220 11.15 -17.13 -19.06
N SER A 221 12.31 -17.35 -19.68
CA SER A 221 12.60 -16.82 -21.01
C SER A 221 11.60 -17.33 -22.07
N TRP A 222 11.04 -18.53 -21.88
CA TRP A 222 10.01 -19.08 -22.77
C TRP A 222 8.63 -18.41 -22.64
N LEU A 223 8.42 -17.56 -21.61
CA LEU A 223 7.25 -16.68 -21.56
C LEU A 223 7.42 -15.43 -22.44
N LEU A 224 8.66 -15.10 -22.83
CA LEU A 224 8.93 -13.91 -23.64
C LEU A 224 8.22 -13.94 -25.00
N PRO A 225 8.24 -15.03 -25.81
CA PRO A 225 7.52 -15.06 -27.08
C PRO A 225 6.03 -14.77 -26.93
N LEU A 226 5.39 -15.36 -25.91
CA LEU A 226 3.98 -15.14 -25.63
C LEU A 226 3.69 -13.68 -25.24
N MET A 227 4.47 -13.13 -24.30
CA MET A 227 4.30 -11.73 -23.89
C MET A 227 4.59 -10.74 -25.03
N THR A 228 5.57 -11.07 -25.89
CA THR A 228 5.88 -10.29 -27.09
C THR A 228 4.70 -10.32 -28.06
N ALA A 229 4.10 -11.49 -28.29
CA ALA A 229 2.93 -11.63 -29.14
C ALA A 229 1.76 -10.79 -28.62
N PHE A 230 1.48 -10.81 -27.31
CA PHE A 230 0.45 -9.96 -26.72
C PHE A 230 0.75 -8.47 -26.87
N ALA A 231 1.99 -8.03 -26.64
CA ALA A 231 2.38 -6.64 -26.82
C ALA A 231 2.20 -6.19 -28.27
N VAL A 232 2.64 -7.00 -29.24
CA VAL A 232 2.50 -6.71 -30.66
C VAL A 232 1.02 -6.69 -31.07
N LEU A 233 0.25 -7.71 -30.67
CA LEU A 233 -1.18 -7.79 -30.99
C LEU A 233 -1.94 -6.59 -30.43
N PHE A 234 -1.65 -6.18 -29.18
CA PHE A 234 -2.22 -4.99 -28.58
C PHE A 234 -1.88 -3.73 -29.40
N LEU A 235 -0.60 -3.53 -29.75
CA LEU A 235 -0.17 -2.38 -30.53
C LEU A 235 -0.77 -2.34 -31.94
N VAL A 236 -0.92 -3.50 -32.59
CA VAL A 236 -1.56 -3.63 -33.90
C VAL A 236 -3.06 -3.41 -33.82
N ALA A 237 -3.71 -3.79 -32.72
CA ALA A 237 -5.14 -3.58 -32.53
C ALA A 237 -5.50 -2.10 -32.29
N LEU A 238 -4.60 -1.29 -31.71
CA LEU A 238 -4.86 0.11 -31.36
C LEU A 238 -5.30 1.00 -32.52
N PRO A 239 -4.66 0.97 -33.72
CA PRO A 239 -5.14 1.72 -34.89
C PRO A 239 -6.58 1.39 -35.31
N PHE A 240 -7.05 0.16 -35.06
CA PHE A 240 -8.41 -0.27 -35.44
C PHE A 240 -9.44 -0.01 -34.34
N ALA A 241 -9.05 -0.18 -33.07
CA ALA A 241 -9.94 0.01 -31.92
C ALA A 241 -10.05 1.49 -31.48
N GLY A 242 -9.10 2.33 -31.90
CA GLY A 242 -8.96 3.70 -31.42
C GLY A 242 -8.33 3.79 -30.02
N LEU A 243 -7.95 5.01 -29.63
CA LEU A 243 -7.33 5.28 -28.33
C LEU A 243 -8.36 5.57 -27.23
N GLU A 244 -9.59 5.90 -27.59
CA GLU A 244 -10.63 6.28 -26.62
C GLU A 244 -11.01 5.15 -25.63
N PRO A 245 -11.14 3.88 -26.05
CA PRO A 245 -11.36 2.77 -25.11
C PRO A 245 -10.23 2.61 -24.10
N LEU A 246 -8.99 2.92 -24.49
CA LEU A 246 -7.84 2.85 -23.60
C LEU A 246 -7.99 3.86 -22.44
N TRP A 247 -8.41 5.09 -22.75
CA TRP A 247 -8.47 6.18 -21.76
C TRP A 247 -9.74 6.23 -20.94
N SER A 248 -10.82 5.60 -21.41
CA SER A 248 -12.03 5.39 -20.62
C SER A 248 -11.73 4.56 -19.36
N THR A 249 -10.72 3.67 -19.43
CA THR A 249 -10.26 2.91 -18.28
C THR A 249 -9.38 3.78 -17.37
N ARG A 250 -9.73 3.86 -16.07
CA ARG A 250 -8.93 4.60 -15.06
C ARG A 250 -7.57 3.93 -14.73
N ARG A 251 -7.18 2.87 -15.45
CA ARG A 251 -6.02 2.01 -15.11
C ARG A 251 -5.02 1.81 -16.24
N ALA A 252 -5.27 2.33 -17.45
CA ALA A 252 -4.46 2.06 -18.64
C ALA A 252 -2.95 2.30 -18.44
N THR A 253 -2.55 3.47 -17.91
CA THR A 253 -1.13 3.80 -17.65
C THR A 253 -0.45 2.74 -16.78
N GLY A 254 -1.12 2.29 -15.72
CA GLY A 254 -0.57 1.27 -14.81
C GLY A 254 -0.36 -0.08 -15.50
N ILE A 255 -1.31 -0.50 -16.33
CA ILE A 255 -1.20 -1.76 -17.09
C ILE A 255 -0.08 -1.68 -18.13
N LEU A 256 0.06 -0.55 -18.82
CA LEU A 256 1.13 -0.33 -19.79
C LEU A 256 2.51 -0.36 -19.12
N LEU A 257 2.68 0.33 -18.00
CA LEU A 257 3.93 0.32 -17.23
C LEU A 257 4.25 -1.07 -16.66
N ALA A 258 3.25 -1.81 -16.17
CA ALA A 258 3.43 -3.19 -15.74
C ALA A 258 3.86 -4.10 -16.90
N SER A 259 3.28 -3.90 -18.08
CA SER A 259 3.65 -4.63 -19.31
C SER A 259 5.08 -4.32 -19.74
N VAL A 260 5.49 -3.04 -19.68
CA VAL A 260 6.89 -2.61 -19.92
C VAL A 260 7.84 -3.28 -18.93
N ALA A 261 7.53 -3.26 -17.63
CA ALA A 261 8.37 -3.90 -16.60
C ALA A 261 8.50 -5.42 -16.83
N ALA A 262 7.40 -6.09 -17.16
CA ALA A 262 7.39 -7.51 -17.48
C ALA A 262 8.24 -7.82 -18.72
N LEU A 263 8.09 -7.05 -19.81
CA LEU A 263 8.90 -7.21 -21.01
C LEU A 263 10.38 -6.99 -20.73
N VAL A 264 10.76 -5.92 -20.02
CA VAL A 264 12.17 -5.67 -19.63
C VAL A 264 12.73 -6.85 -18.85
N PHE A 265 11.99 -7.37 -17.87
CA PHE A 265 12.42 -8.53 -17.09
C PHE A 265 12.61 -9.78 -17.94
N LEU A 266 11.65 -10.09 -18.82
CA LEU A 266 11.69 -11.24 -19.72
C LEU A 266 12.79 -11.12 -20.80
N ILE A 267 13.05 -9.90 -21.30
CA ILE A 267 14.14 -9.62 -22.25
C ILE A 267 15.49 -9.94 -21.57
N ASN A 268 15.69 -9.49 -20.34
CA ASN A 268 16.91 -9.80 -19.58
C ASN A 268 17.03 -11.27 -19.22
N ALA A 269 15.92 -11.93 -18.88
CA ALA A 269 15.91 -13.37 -18.62
C ALA A 269 16.31 -14.19 -19.85
N ALA A 270 15.90 -13.74 -21.05
CA ALA A 270 16.27 -14.36 -22.32
C ALA A 270 17.66 -13.92 -22.84
N TYR A 271 18.17 -12.74 -22.43
CA TYR A 271 19.51 -12.26 -22.79
C TYR A 271 20.62 -12.90 -21.94
N GLN A 272 20.32 -13.14 -20.67
CA GLN A 272 21.23 -13.73 -19.69
C GLN A 272 22.54 -12.94 -19.50
N ASP A 273 23.69 -13.61 -19.54
CA ASP A 273 25.02 -13.03 -19.27
C ASP A 273 25.63 -12.31 -20.48
N GLY A 274 25.04 -12.49 -21.66
CA GLY A 274 25.53 -11.91 -22.91
C GLY A 274 26.81 -12.57 -23.44
N LEU A 275 27.25 -13.71 -22.92
CA LEU A 275 28.45 -14.39 -23.43
C LEU A 275 28.18 -15.05 -24.79
N PRO A 276 29.16 -15.05 -25.73
CA PRO A 276 28.96 -15.62 -27.07
C PRO A 276 28.72 -17.13 -27.09
N GLU A 277 29.16 -17.82 -26.03
CA GLU A 277 29.13 -19.28 -25.91
C GLU A 277 27.75 -19.82 -25.53
N THR A 278 26.80 -18.95 -25.16
CA THR A 278 25.46 -19.35 -24.72
C THR A 278 24.51 -19.44 -25.93
N PRO A 279 24.15 -20.64 -26.43
CA PRO A 279 23.29 -20.78 -27.59
C PRO A 279 21.85 -20.35 -27.26
N ILE A 280 21.28 -19.44 -28.06
CA ILE A 280 19.92 -18.93 -27.86
C ILE A 280 19.03 -19.39 -29.00
N ALA A 281 17.91 -20.03 -28.66
CA ALA A 281 16.91 -20.49 -29.63
C ALA A 281 16.44 -19.33 -30.55
N PRO A 282 16.27 -19.55 -31.86
CA PRO A 282 15.90 -18.49 -32.81
C PRO A 282 14.64 -17.70 -32.41
N ILE A 283 13.62 -18.39 -31.90
CA ILE A 283 12.37 -17.76 -31.45
C ILE A 283 12.60 -16.74 -30.33
N LEU A 284 13.49 -17.05 -29.37
CA LEU A 284 13.85 -16.13 -28.29
C LEU A 284 14.71 -14.96 -28.77
N ARG A 285 15.54 -15.16 -29.80
CA ARG A 285 16.31 -14.07 -30.43
C ARG A 285 15.40 -13.03 -31.07
N TRP A 286 14.44 -13.48 -31.89
CA TRP A 286 13.47 -12.59 -32.51
C TRP A 286 12.53 -11.96 -31.49
N SER A 287 12.02 -12.73 -30.54
CA SER A 287 11.12 -12.21 -29.50
C SER A 287 11.77 -11.08 -28.70
N ARG A 288 13.05 -11.21 -28.31
CA ARG A 288 13.78 -10.12 -27.63
C ARG A 288 13.89 -8.86 -28.48
N ALA A 289 14.23 -9.00 -29.76
CA ALA A 289 14.38 -7.85 -30.65
C ALA A 289 13.03 -7.13 -30.87
N ILE A 290 11.97 -7.89 -31.15
CA ILE A 290 10.62 -7.35 -31.35
C ILE A 290 10.10 -6.71 -30.05
N ALA A 291 10.25 -7.39 -28.91
CA ALA A 291 9.88 -6.85 -27.60
C ALA A 291 10.61 -5.54 -27.28
N SER A 292 11.92 -5.47 -27.57
CA SER A 292 12.75 -4.28 -27.36
C SER A 292 12.22 -3.07 -28.13
N VAL A 293 11.77 -3.27 -29.37
CA VAL A 293 11.13 -2.21 -30.18
C VAL A 293 9.73 -1.88 -29.64
N ALA A 294 8.94 -2.89 -29.25
CA ALA A 294 7.59 -2.71 -28.73
C ALA A 294 7.54 -1.90 -27.42
N LEU A 295 8.63 -1.86 -26.63
CA LEU A 295 8.72 -1.01 -25.45
C LEU A 295 8.49 0.48 -25.75
N VAL A 296 8.93 0.96 -26.92
CA VAL A 296 8.86 2.39 -27.30
C VAL A 296 7.41 2.89 -27.40
N PRO A 297 6.53 2.33 -28.24
CA PRO A 297 5.15 2.79 -28.29
C PRO A 297 4.41 2.55 -26.96
N LEU A 298 4.71 1.47 -26.22
CA LEU A 298 4.09 1.23 -24.92
C LEU A 298 4.43 2.32 -23.90
N ILE A 299 5.70 2.75 -23.83
CA ILE A 299 6.10 3.81 -22.89
C ILE A 299 5.59 5.18 -23.33
N VAL A 300 5.55 5.45 -24.64
CA VAL A 300 4.95 6.67 -25.19
C VAL A 300 3.47 6.76 -24.85
N LEU A 301 2.72 5.66 -25.03
CA LEU A 301 1.31 5.60 -24.63
C LEU A 301 1.15 5.80 -23.12
N ALA A 302 1.97 5.15 -22.29
CA ALA A 302 1.92 5.34 -20.84
C ALA A 302 2.17 6.81 -20.45
N GLY A 303 3.20 7.44 -21.02
CA GLY A 303 3.51 8.85 -20.82
C GLY A 303 2.39 9.78 -21.28
N TYR A 304 1.80 9.52 -22.44
CA TYR A 304 0.66 10.28 -22.95
C TYR A 304 -0.57 10.17 -22.03
N GLY A 305 -0.90 8.96 -21.57
CA GLY A 305 -1.98 8.73 -20.61
C GLY A 305 -1.76 9.46 -19.28
N LEU A 306 -0.51 9.49 -18.81
CA LEU A 306 -0.14 10.25 -17.62
C LEU A 306 -0.30 11.76 -17.84
N MET A 307 0.19 12.28 -18.96
CA MET A 307 0.09 13.69 -19.33
C MET A 307 -1.37 14.16 -19.35
N LEU A 308 -2.28 13.40 -19.96
CA LEU A 308 -3.72 13.73 -19.98
C LEU A 308 -4.29 13.87 -18.55
N ARG A 309 -3.88 12.99 -17.63
CA ARG A 309 -4.36 13.04 -16.23
C ARG A 309 -3.76 14.19 -15.45
N VAL A 310 -2.50 14.54 -15.71
CA VAL A 310 -1.84 15.71 -15.11
C VAL A 310 -2.52 16.99 -15.59
N GLN A 311 -2.82 17.11 -16.88
CA GLN A 311 -3.54 18.28 -17.40
C GLN A 311 -4.95 18.43 -16.80
N GLN A 312 -5.67 17.31 -16.64
CA GLN A 312 -7.03 17.34 -16.11
C GLN A 312 -7.08 17.61 -14.59
N TYR A 313 -6.18 17.00 -13.82
CA TYR A 313 -6.30 16.91 -12.36
C TYR A 313 -5.07 17.41 -11.60
N GLY A 314 -4.05 17.92 -12.28
CA GLY A 314 -2.80 18.38 -11.67
C GLY A 314 -1.89 17.24 -11.22
N TRP A 315 -0.79 17.59 -10.57
CA TRP A 315 0.13 16.64 -9.96
C TRP A 315 -0.45 16.08 -8.66
N THR A 316 -0.32 14.76 -8.51
CA THR A 316 -0.62 14.03 -7.27
C THR A 316 0.55 13.08 -6.96
N PRO A 317 0.69 12.60 -5.70
CA PRO A 317 1.81 11.74 -5.35
C PRO A 317 1.91 10.50 -6.23
N GLN A 318 0.77 9.90 -6.57
CA GLN A 318 0.69 8.74 -7.46
C GLN A 318 1.14 9.05 -8.90
N ARG A 319 0.84 10.25 -9.42
CA ARG A 319 1.25 10.65 -10.78
C ARG A 319 2.74 10.95 -10.87
N ILE A 320 3.34 11.44 -9.80
CA ILE A 320 4.79 11.66 -9.73
C ILE A 320 5.53 10.32 -9.68
N ILE A 321 5.02 9.35 -8.91
CA ILE A 321 5.55 7.98 -8.94
C ILE A 321 5.39 7.36 -10.33
N ALA A 322 4.23 7.55 -10.98
CA ALA A 322 4.02 7.08 -12.35
C ALA A 322 5.00 7.75 -13.33
N LEU A 323 5.29 9.05 -13.18
CA LEU A 323 6.29 9.76 -13.97
C LEU A 323 7.68 9.14 -13.80
N ALA A 324 8.06 8.82 -12.57
CA ALA A 324 9.32 8.13 -12.28
C ALA A 324 9.37 6.75 -12.98
N CYS A 325 8.29 5.98 -12.96
CA CYS A 325 8.19 4.72 -13.72
C CYS A 325 8.29 4.95 -15.23
N VAL A 326 7.64 6.00 -15.76
CA VAL A 326 7.75 6.37 -17.19
C VAL A 326 9.19 6.72 -17.55
N ALA A 327 9.89 7.49 -16.70
CA ALA A 327 11.28 7.87 -16.93
C ALA A 327 12.22 6.65 -16.94
N VAL A 328 12.08 5.73 -15.98
CA VAL A 328 12.84 4.47 -15.96
C VAL A 328 12.51 3.60 -17.17
N GLY A 329 11.21 3.46 -17.51
CA GLY A 329 10.78 2.73 -18.69
C GLY A 329 11.30 3.35 -19.99
N ALA A 330 11.42 4.67 -20.06
CA ALA A 330 11.96 5.38 -21.22
C ALA A 330 13.46 5.11 -21.39
N CYS A 331 14.25 5.03 -20.30
CA CYS A 331 15.65 4.61 -20.35
C CYS A 331 15.78 3.21 -20.99
N TYR A 332 14.96 2.25 -20.57
CA TYR A 332 14.96 0.90 -21.15
C TYR A 332 14.49 0.90 -22.60
N ALA A 333 13.37 1.56 -22.91
CA ALA A 333 12.82 1.60 -24.25
C ALA A 333 13.80 2.21 -25.25
N ALA A 334 14.42 3.35 -24.92
CA ALA A 334 15.41 4.01 -25.75
C ALA A 334 16.67 3.16 -25.92
N GLY A 335 17.24 2.65 -24.82
CA GLY A 335 18.47 1.88 -24.88
C GLY A 335 18.31 0.52 -25.58
N TYR A 336 17.17 -0.14 -25.41
CA TYR A 336 16.91 -1.43 -26.05
C TYR A 336 16.58 -1.26 -27.54
N ALA A 337 15.79 -0.24 -27.91
CA ALA A 337 15.58 0.10 -29.31
C ALA A 337 16.91 0.48 -30.00
N PHE A 338 17.77 1.24 -29.32
CA PHE A 338 19.11 1.55 -29.81
C PHE A 338 19.97 0.29 -30.00
N ALA A 339 19.87 -0.69 -29.10
CA ALA A 339 20.60 -1.94 -29.24
C ALA A 339 20.16 -2.76 -30.46
N VAL A 340 18.85 -2.77 -30.75
CA VAL A 340 18.30 -3.37 -31.98
C VAL A 340 18.85 -2.62 -33.21
N ALA A 341 18.82 -1.29 -33.21
CA ALA A 341 19.33 -0.50 -34.33
C ALA A 341 20.83 -0.72 -34.58
N ARG A 342 21.63 -0.89 -33.52
CA ARG A 342 23.09 -0.97 -33.61
C ARG A 342 23.64 -2.38 -33.89
N SER A 343 22.98 -3.41 -33.37
CA SER A 343 23.48 -4.80 -33.39
C SER A 343 22.42 -5.84 -33.78
N GLN A 344 21.25 -5.38 -34.24
CA GLN A 344 20.13 -6.21 -34.69
C GLN A 344 19.73 -7.25 -33.63
N LEU A 345 19.93 -8.53 -33.92
CA LEU A 345 19.52 -9.64 -33.04
C LEU A 345 20.54 -9.97 -31.95
N ALA A 346 21.73 -9.34 -31.95
CA ALA A 346 22.77 -9.58 -30.94
C ALA A 346 22.56 -8.75 -29.67
N LEU A 347 21.93 -7.57 -29.79
CA LEU A 347 21.49 -6.73 -28.67
C LEU A 347 22.60 -6.37 -27.65
N LYS A 348 23.86 -6.24 -28.09
CA LYS A 348 25.01 -6.03 -27.18
C LYS A 348 24.93 -4.75 -26.34
N GLN A 349 24.23 -3.72 -26.82
CA GLN A 349 24.07 -2.46 -26.09
C GLN A 349 23.07 -2.56 -24.92
N LEU A 350 22.33 -3.68 -24.78
CA LEU A 350 21.51 -3.94 -23.57
C LEU A 350 22.38 -3.90 -22.31
N GLU A 351 23.60 -4.42 -22.39
CA GLU A 351 24.54 -4.48 -21.27
C GLU A 351 24.79 -3.09 -20.66
N ARG A 352 25.14 -2.12 -21.53
CA ARG A 352 25.37 -0.72 -21.11
C ARG A 352 24.09 -0.05 -20.64
N THR A 353 22.98 -0.30 -21.33
CA THR A 353 21.66 0.24 -20.96
C THR A 353 21.26 -0.22 -19.57
N ASN A 354 21.47 -1.50 -19.24
CA ASN A 354 21.11 -2.07 -17.95
C ASN A 354 21.94 -1.48 -16.82
N ILE A 355 23.27 -1.36 -17.01
CA ILE A 355 24.16 -0.76 -16.01
C ILE A 355 23.77 0.70 -15.76
N PHE A 356 23.60 1.48 -16.84
CA PHE A 356 23.16 2.87 -16.74
C PHE A 356 21.79 3.00 -16.04
N THR A 357 20.82 2.18 -16.45
CA THR A 357 19.46 2.25 -15.92
C THR A 357 19.39 1.78 -14.47
N ALA A 358 20.25 0.85 -14.04
CA ALA A 358 20.37 0.48 -12.63
C ALA A 358 20.79 1.69 -11.77
N SER A 359 21.79 2.45 -12.20
CA SER A 359 22.18 3.71 -11.54
C SER A 359 21.08 4.77 -11.60
N ALA A 360 20.39 4.89 -12.74
CA ALA A 360 19.28 5.82 -12.91
C ALA A 360 18.09 5.48 -11.97
N ILE A 361 17.78 4.19 -11.78
CA ILE A 361 16.75 3.73 -10.84
C ILE A 361 17.10 4.15 -9.42
N VAL A 362 18.35 3.96 -8.99
CA VAL A 362 18.79 4.40 -7.66
C VAL A 362 18.63 5.91 -7.52
N ALA A 363 19.09 6.69 -8.51
CA ALA A 363 18.95 8.16 -8.48
C ALA A 363 17.48 8.60 -8.39
N VAL A 364 16.58 7.98 -9.17
CA VAL A 364 15.14 8.25 -9.15
C VAL A 364 14.52 7.88 -7.80
N LEU A 365 14.85 6.70 -7.26
CA LEU A 365 14.37 6.26 -5.96
C LEU A 365 14.79 7.24 -4.86
N VAL A 366 16.08 7.62 -4.81
CA VAL A 366 16.61 8.60 -3.85
C VAL A 366 15.93 9.96 -4.00
N ALA A 367 15.68 10.41 -5.24
CA ALA A 367 14.98 11.66 -5.48
C ALA A 367 13.53 11.64 -4.92
N LEU A 368 12.82 10.52 -5.06
CA LEU A 368 11.43 10.38 -4.58
C LEU A 368 11.30 10.28 -3.05
N VAL A 369 12.34 9.81 -2.36
CA VAL A 369 12.37 9.73 -0.89
C VAL A 369 13.23 10.83 -0.26
N SER A 370 13.47 11.92 -0.97
CA SER A 370 14.20 13.09 -0.48
C SER A 370 13.49 14.39 -0.88
N PRO A 371 13.88 15.55 -0.32
CA PRO A 371 13.29 16.84 -0.70
C PRO A 371 13.38 17.17 -2.18
N ILE A 372 14.29 16.53 -2.93
CA ILE A 372 14.55 16.81 -4.35
C ILE A 372 13.26 16.62 -5.17
N ALA A 373 12.66 15.42 -5.12
CA ALA A 373 11.47 15.07 -5.88
C ALA A 373 10.37 14.45 -5.00
N ASP A 374 10.27 14.90 -3.74
CA ASP A 374 9.22 14.43 -2.83
C ASP A 374 7.82 14.57 -3.47
N PRO A 375 7.06 13.46 -3.61
CA PRO A 375 5.78 13.49 -4.27
C PRO A 375 4.73 14.39 -3.59
N ALA A 376 4.75 14.49 -2.25
CA ALA A 376 3.83 15.37 -1.53
C ALA A 376 4.21 16.84 -1.75
N ARG A 377 5.50 17.17 -1.71
CA ARG A 377 6.00 18.54 -1.96
C ARG A 377 5.56 19.08 -3.32
N ILE A 378 5.80 18.32 -4.38
CA ILE A 378 5.45 18.74 -5.76
C ILE A 378 3.93 18.81 -5.92
N SER A 379 3.19 17.85 -5.38
CA SER A 379 1.73 17.83 -5.47
C SER A 379 1.10 19.03 -4.76
N VAL A 380 1.54 19.34 -3.54
CA VAL A 380 1.02 20.51 -2.80
C VAL A 380 1.31 21.80 -3.54
N ALA A 381 2.53 21.96 -4.06
CA ALA A 381 2.91 23.16 -4.81
C ALA A 381 2.01 23.35 -6.05
N ASP A 382 1.78 22.28 -6.83
CA ASP A 382 0.90 22.32 -8.00
C ASP A 382 -0.55 22.62 -7.61
N GLN A 383 -1.13 21.87 -6.66
CA GLN A 383 -2.53 22.04 -6.29
C GLN A 383 -2.80 23.46 -5.76
N VAL A 384 -1.92 24.00 -4.91
CA VAL A 384 -2.05 25.36 -4.39
C VAL A 384 -1.92 26.41 -5.51
N ALA A 385 -1.00 26.21 -6.46
CA ALA A 385 -0.86 27.11 -7.62
C ALA A 385 -2.15 27.14 -8.45
N ARG A 386 -2.76 25.98 -8.70
CA ARG A 386 -4.01 25.85 -9.45
C ARG A 386 -5.21 26.47 -8.74
N LEU A 387 -5.26 26.36 -7.40
CA LEU A 387 -6.27 27.06 -6.59
C LEU A 387 -6.11 28.58 -6.71
N ARG A 388 -4.88 29.09 -6.58
CA ARG A 388 -4.59 30.54 -6.69
C ARG A 388 -4.84 31.09 -8.09
N ALA A 389 -4.61 30.29 -9.12
CA ALA A 389 -4.88 30.65 -10.51
C ALA A 389 -6.37 30.57 -10.90
N GLY A 390 -7.25 30.10 -9.99
CA GLY A 390 -8.67 29.92 -10.27
C GLY A 390 -8.98 28.75 -11.21
N GLU A 391 -8.02 27.87 -11.49
CA GLU A 391 -8.24 26.67 -12.32
C GLU A 391 -9.13 25.63 -11.62
N VAL A 392 -9.16 25.68 -10.28
CA VAL A 392 -9.97 24.79 -9.45
C VAL A 392 -10.84 25.64 -8.53
N ALA A 393 -12.16 25.49 -8.66
CA ALA A 393 -13.11 26.13 -7.76
C ALA A 393 -12.88 25.70 -6.30
N PRO A 394 -13.00 26.61 -5.32
CA PRO A 394 -12.82 26.29 -3.90
C PRO A 394 -13.66 25.08 -3.46
N GLU A 395 -14.83 24.89 -4.09
CA GLU A 395 -15.78 23.80 -3.86
C GLU A 395 -15.18 22.42 -4.13
N ARG A 396 -14.37 22.33 -5.18
CA ARG A 396 -13.77 21.09 -5.70
C ARG A 396 -12.35 20.88 -5.21
N PHE A 397 -11.73 21.87 -4.58
CA PHE A 397 -10.38 21.77 -4.05
C PHE A 397 -10.30 20.81 -2.86
N ASP A 398 -9.32 19.91 -2.87
CA ASP A 398 -9.15 18.88 -1.85
C ASP A 398 -8.32 19.39 -0.66
N PHE A 399 -8.95 20.16 0.23
CA PHE A 399 -8.31 20.61 1.48
C PHE A 399 -7.97 19.45 2.42
N ALA A 400 -8.71 18.34 2.33
CA ALA A 400 -8.44 17.16 3.15
C ALA A 400 -7.11 16.51 2.78
N PHE A 401 -6.78 16.47 1.49
CA PHE A 401 -5.47 16.00 1.01
C PHE A 401 -4.32 16.79 1.65
N LEU A 402 -4.38 18.13 1.64
CA LEU A 402 -3.35 18.96 2.29
C LEU A 402 -3.27 18.68 3.80
N ARG A 403 -4.40 18.54 4.47
CA ARG A 403 -4.45 18.38 5.93
C ARG A 403 -3.98 17.01 6.43
N PHE A 404 -4.30 15.95 5.70
CA PHE A 404 -4.21 14.56 6.20
C PHE A 404 -3.36 13.63 5.34
N ASN A 405 -3.04 13.98 4.09
CA ASN A 405 -2.38 13.07 3.14
C ASN A 405 -1.11 13.64 2.49
N ALA A 406 -0.74 14.88 2.80
CA ALA A 406 0.46 15.54 2.28
C ALA A 406 1.49 15.89 3.37
N GLY A 407 1.28 15.40 4.59
CA GLY A 407 2.18 15.60 5.72
C GLY A 407 2.48 17.08 5.99
N ARG A 408 3.74 17.35 6.34
CA ARG A 408 4.26 18.69 6.67
C ARG A 408 4.03 19.68 5.55
N TYR A 409 4.27 19.26 4.30
CA TYR A 409 4.15 20.14 3.15
C TYR A 409 2.72 20.66 2.99
N GLY A 410 1.72 19.80 3.23
CA GLY A 410 0.32 20.18 3.17
C GLY A 410 -0.13 21.06 4.34
N THR A 411 0.28 20.73 5.57
CA THR A 411 -0.06 21.55 6.75
C THR A 411 0.56 22.94 6.67
N GLU A 412 1.83 23.05 6.30
CA GLU A 412 2.49 24.34 6.10
C GLU A 412 1.85 25.14 4.96
N ALA A 413 1.36 24.48 3.90
CA ALA A 413 0.64 25.16 2.83
C ALA A 413 -0.72 25.71 3.29
N LEU A 414 -1.46 24.98 4.12
CA LEU A 414 -2.70 25.48 4.74
C LEU A 414 -2.43 26.68 5.66
N GLU A 415 -1.39 26.62 6.48
CA GLU A 415 -0.97 27.74 7.34
C GLU A 415 -0.56 28.98 6.54
N ARG A 416 0.11 28.79 5.39
CA ARG A 416 0.43 29.90 4.47
C ARG A 416 -0.83 30.48 3.83
N LEU A 417 -1.75 29.64 3.34
CA LEU A 417 -3.04 30.11 2.81
C LEU A 417 -3.86 30.88 3.87
N ALA A 418 -3.82 30.44 5.13
CA ALA A 418 -4.49 31.12 6.23
C ALA A 418 -3.88 32.50 6.54
N ARG A 419 -2.55 32.65 6.38
CA ARG A 419 -1.84 33.91 6.62
C ARG A 419 -1.94 34.90 5.45
N ASP A 420 -1.81 34.40 4.23
CA ASP A 420 -1.80 35.23 3.02
C ASP A 420 -3.19 35.85 2.74
N GLY A 421 -4.25 35.26 3.28
CA GLY A 421 -5.62 35.70 3.01
C GLY A 421 -6.10 35.33 1.61
N GLY A 422 -7.33 35.71 1.26
CA GLY A 422 -7.91 35.41 -0.04
C GLY A 422 -9.43 35.52 -0.04
N GLU A 423 -10.07 34.92 -1.04
CA GLU A 423 -11.53 34.86 -1.14
C GLU A 423 -12.16 34.26 0.14
N PRO A 424 -13.26 34.83 0.65
CA PRO A 424 -13.89 34.36 1.89
C PRO A 424 -14.22 32.86 1.88
N ALA A 425 -14.66 32.32 0.74
CA ALA A 425 -14.99 30.91 0.59
C ALA A 425 -13.76 29.99 0.75
N VAL A 426 -12.60 30.40 0.23
CA VAL A 426 -11.34 29.67 0.41
C VAL A 426 -10.90 29.75 1.87
N MET A 427 -10.93 30.95 2.45
CA MET A 427 -10.51 31.18 3.83
C MET A 427 -11.32 30.35 4.83
N GLN A 428 -12.64 30.29 4.64
CA GLN A 428 -13.52 29.46 5.47
C GLN A 428 -13.08 27.99 5.44
N ARG A 429 -12.77 27.44 4.26
CA ARG A 429 -12.36 26.05 4.09
C ARG A 429 -10.96 25.77 4.63
N VAL A 430 -10.03 26.70 4.48
CA VAL A 430 -8.70 26.60 5.08
C VAL A 430 -8.80 26.52 6.60
N GLN A 431 -9.63 27.38 7.22
CA GLN A 431 -9.84 27.35 8.67
C GLN A 431 -10.52 26.06 9.12
N GLN A 432 -11.51 25.57 8.37
CA GLN A 432 -12.11 24.25 8.63
C GLN A 432 -11.07 23.13 8.54
N ALA A 433 -10.21 23.14 7.52
CA ALA A 433 -9.15 22.14 7.34
C ALA A 433 -8.14 22.16 8.49
N LEU A 434 -7.71 23.34 8.93
CA LEU A 434 -6.79 23.49 10.07
C LEU A 434 -7.42 23.02 11.38
N ALA A 435 -8.72 23.31 11.60
CA ALA A 435 -9.45 22.90 12.80
C ALA A 435 -9.81 21.39 12.81
N ALA A 436 -9.88 20.75 11.64
CA ALA A 436 -10.25 19.35 11.52
C ALA A 436 -9.20 18.43 12.18
N LYS A 437 -9.70 17.53 13.02
CA LYS A 437 -8.95 16.45 13.67
C LYS A 437 -9.09 15.12 12.94
N THR A 438 -10.10 14.96 12.08
CA THR A 438 -10.26 13.76 11.26
C THR A 438 -10.69 14.12 9.84
N PRO A 439 -10.38 13.29 8.84
CA PRO A 439 -10.85 13.48 7.47
C PRO A 439 -12.38 13.55 7.34
N TRP A 440 -13.10 12.87 8.25
CA TRP A 440 -14.56 12.82 8.26
C TRP A 440 -15.20 14.17 8.56
N GLN A 441 -14.60 14.95 9.48
CA GLN A 441 -15.10 16.28 9.82
C GLN A 441 -15.12 17.23 8.62
N LEU A 442 -14.13 17.15 7.72
CA LEU A 442 -14.14 17.94 6.47
C LEU A 442 -15.18 17.44 5.48
N ARG A 443 -15.44 16.12 5.45
CA ARG A 443 -16.38 15.52 4.52
C ARG A 443 -17.84 15.74 4.91
N GLU A 444 -18.13 15.79 6.21
CA GLU A 444 -19.45 16.09 6.76
C GLU A 444 -19.81 17.58 6.63
N GLN A 445 -18.86 18.48 6.85
CA GLN A 445 -19.11 19.94 6.77
C GLN A 445 -19.38 20.45 5.34
N VAL A 446 -18.90 19.74 4.32
CA VAL A 446 -19.12 20.10 2.91
C VAL A 446 -20.49 19.63 2.40
N GLN A 447 -21.14 18.65 3.06
CA GLN A 447 -22.49 18.25 2.67
C GLN A 447 -23.50 19.25 3.26
N PRO A 448 -24.46 19.75 2.45
CA PRO A 448 -25.55 20.53 3.01
C PRO A 448 -26.27 19.66 4.05
N LYS A 449 -26.78 20.25 5.13
CA LYS A 449 -27.56 19.49 6.12
C LYS A 449 -28.92 19.13 5.53
N ALA A 450 -29.46 17.97 5.90
CA ALA A 450 -30.85 17.64 5.59
C ALA A 450 -31.81 18.61 6.31
N THR A 451 -32.68 19.28 5.57
CA THR A 451 -33.80 20.08 6.10
C THR A 451 -35.02 19.20 6.36
N PRO A 452 -36.00 19.66 7.16
CA PRO A 452 -37.25 18.92 7.39
C PRO A 452 -37.95 18.51 6.08
N GLU A 453 -37.91 19.39 5.07
CA GLU A 453 -38.51 19.14 3.75
C GLU A 453 -37.78 18.04 3.00
N THR A 454 -36.44 18.05 3.01
CA THR A 454 -35.65 16.99 2.37
C THR A 454 -35.82 15.65 3.07
N ARG A 455 -35.94 15.63 4.41
CA ARG A 455 -36.24 14.40 5.17
C ARG A 455 -37.62 13.85 4.80
N ALA A 456 -38.64 14.70 4.78
CA ALA A 456 -39.98 14.30 4.36
C ALA A 456 -40.00 13.75 2.92
N ALA A 457 -39.25 14.37 2.00
CA ALA A 457 -39.15 13.93 0.61
C ALA A 457 -38.30 12.65 0.41
N ASN A 458 -37.39 12.36 1.34
CA ASN A 458 -36.49 11.21 1.26
C ASN A 458 -37.03 9.96 1.97
N ILE A 459 -37.95 10.13 2.92
CA ILE A 459 -38.48 9.06 3.75
C ILE A 459 -39.89 8.70 3.28
N THR A 460 -40.07 7.48 2.79
CA THR A 460 -41.37 6.94 2.43
C THR A 460 -41.94 6.16 3.61
N VAL A 461 -43.12 6.53 4.10
CA VAL A 461 -43.80 5.75 5.15
C VAL A 461 -44.46 4.55 4.49
N VAL A 462 -44.01 3.34 4.83
CA VAL A 462 -44.44 2.09 4.17
C VAL A 462 -45.44 1.30 5.02
N HIS A 463 -45.39 1.47 6.35
CA HIS A 463 -46.37 0.88 7.26
C HIS A 463 -46.64 1.85 8.42
N SER A 464 -47.91 2.01 8.80
CA SER A 464 -48.25 3.15 9.64
C SER A 464 -49.52 3.08 10.49
N GLY A 465 -50.17 1.92 10.58
CA GLY A 465 -51.42 1.81 11.36
C GLY A 465 -52.50 2.85 10.98
N GLY A 466 -52.46 3.41 9.75
CA GLY A 466 -53.37 4.46 9.27
C GLY A 466 -52.78 5.88 9.17
N ARG A 467 -51.52 6.14 9.56
CA ARG A 467 -50.86 7.45 9.43
C ARG A 467 -50.09 7.59 8.11
N THR A 468 -50.22 8.67 7.36
CA THR A 468 -49.49 8.78 6.06
C THR A 468 -48.21 9.59 6.15
N ALA A 469 -47.90 10.19 7.30
CA ALA A 469 -46.76 11.08 7.49
C ALA A 469 -46.06 10.84 8.84
N LEU A 470 -44.76 11.15 8.87
CA LEU A 470 -43.98 11.18 10.10
C LEU A 470 -44.29 12.42 10.94
N PRO A 471 -44.14 12.37 12.27
CA PRO A 471 -44.33 13.52 13.14
C PRO A 471 -43.40 14.70 12.78
N ASP A 472 -43.95 15.91 12.73
CA ASP A 472 -43.18 17.13 12.45
C ASP A 472 -41.99 17.33 13.41
N ALA A 473 -42.18 16.97 14.69
CA ALA A 473 -41.12 17.04 15.70
C ALA A 473 -39.91 16.16 15.33
N PHE A 474 -40.14 14.97 14.75
CA PHE A 474 -39.08 14.08 14.29
C PHE A 474 -38.34 14.66 13.08
N LEU A 475 -39.11 15.21 12.12
CA LEU A 475 -38.55 15.81 10.90
C LEU A 475 -37.77 17.09 11.17
N ARG A 476 -38.11 17.87 12.20
CA ARG A 476 -37.41 19.10 12.59
C ARG A 476 -36.14 18.86 13.42
N GLN A 477 -36.02 17.71 14.06
CA GLN A 477 -34.89 17.42 14.94
C GLN A 477 -33.58 17.27 14.16
N GLU A 478 -32.48 17.88 14.64
CA GLU A 478 -31.16 17.66 14.04
C GLU A 478 -30.54 16.33 14.49
N TRP A 479 -30.12 15.51 13.51
CA TRP A 479 -29.47 14.22 13.73
C TRP A 479 -27.94 14.26 13.56
N THR A 480 -27.38 15.45 13.32
CA THR A 480 -25.98 15.70 12.92
C THR A 480 -24.94 15.53 14.03
N GLY A 481 -25.35 15.30 15.28
CA GLY A 481 -24.46 15.09 16.45
C GLY A 481 -24.47 13.67 17.05
N THR A 482 -25.45 12.84 16.69
CA THR A 482 -25.51 11.43 17.09
C THR A 482 -24.53 10.63 16.23
N LEU A 483 -23.90 9.56 16.75
CA LEU A 483 -23.00 8.66 16.01
C LEU A 483 -23.54 8.37 14.59
N GLN A 484 -23.10 9.13 13.59
CA GLN A 484 -23.83 9.28 12.32
C GLN A 484 -23.93 7.98 11.53
N TRP A 485 -23.01 7.03 11.78
CA TRP A 485 -23.04 5.69 11.20
C TRP A 485 -24.20 4.82 11.71
N ARG A 486 -24.80 5.15 12.86
CA ARG A 486 -25.97 4.46 13.44
C ARG A 486 -27.29 4.99 12.88
N VAL A 487 -27.29 6.19 12.30
CA VAL A 487 -28.49 6.86 11.80
C VAL A 487 -28.55 6.70 10.28
N PRO A 488 -29.70 6.34 9.68
CA PRO A 488 -29.86 6.26 8.24
C PRO A 488 -29.55 7.60 7.54
N ARG A 489 -28.81 7.55 6.41
CA ARG A 489 -28.31 8.76 5.73
C ARG A 489 -29.38 9.75 5.29
N CYS A 490 -30.60 9.31 5.01
CA CYS A 490 -31.72 10.19 4.65
C CYS A 490 -32.09 11.23 5.73
N LEU A 491 -31.68 11.00 6.98
CA LEU A 491 -31.93 11.92 8.09
C LEU A 491 -30.85 13.00 8.23
N THR A 492 -29.64 12.73 7.73
CA THR A 492 -28.45 13.58 7.93
C THR A 492 -27.99 14.26 6.65
N ALA A 493 -28.17 13.61 5.50
CA ALA A 493 -27.76 14.12 4.19
C ALA A 493 -28.98 14.44 3.30
N PRO A 494 -28.94 15.55 2.54
CA PRO A 494 -29.99 15.97 1.62
C PRO A 494 -29.87 15.26 0.26
N ASP A 495 -28.92 14.34 0.11
CA ASP A 495 -28.83 13.50 -1.08
C ASP A 495 -30.09 12.65 -1.22
N LYS A 496 -30.37 12.13 -2.43
CA LYS A 496 -31.53 11.25 -2.72
C LYS A 496 -31.41 9.87 -2.04
N ALA A 497 -30.75 9.77 -0.89
CA ALA A 497 -30.75 8.58 -0.06
C ALA A 497 -32.19 8.29 0.35
N ARG A 498 -32.79 7.27 -0.26
CA ARG A 498 -34.17 6.88 0.03
C ARG A 498 -34.20 6.02 1.27
N CYS A 499 -35.12 6.36 2.17
CA CYS A 499 -35.43 5.54 3.33
C CYS A 499 -36.88 5.14 3.32
N ASP A 500 -37.14 3.98 3.90
CA ASP A 500 -38.48 3.56 4.27
C ASP A 500 -38.65 3.79 5.77
N ALA A 501 -39.82 4.22 6.21
CA ALA A 501 -40.18 4.34 7.61
C ALA A 501 -41.39 3.47 7.96
N LEU A 502 -41.34 2.90 9.15
CA LEU A 502 -42.40 2.12 9.77
C LEU A 502 -42.76 2.81 11.09
N LEU A 503 -44.05 3.04 11.33
CA LEU A 503 -44.54 3.38 12.66
C LEU A 503 -45.07 2.11 13.30
N VAL A 504 -44.47 1.73 14.42
CA VAL A 504 -44.79 0.48 15.12
C VAL A 504 -44.49 0.64 16.60
N ASP A 505 -45.44 0.25 17.45
CA ASP A 505 -45.28 0.15 18.89
C ASP A 505 -44.39 -1.06 19.23
N LEU A 506 -43.10 -0.82 19.50
CA LEU A 506 -42.09 -1.84 19.75
C LEU A 506 -42.04 -2.31 21.21
N ASP A 507 -42.54 -1.50 22.15
CA ASP A 507 -42.45 -1.79 23.59
C ASP A 507 -43.81 -2.02 24.29
N GLY A 508 -44.91 -1.81 23.58
CA GLY A 508 -46.28 -2.07 24.00
C GLY A 508 -46.91 -0.94 24.80
N ASP A 509 -46.38 0.28 24.75
CA ASP A 509 -46.88 1.44 25.51
C ASP A 509 -48.02 2.21 24.79
N ALA A 510 -48.48 1.71 23.65
CA ALA A 510 -49.46 2.33 22.76
C ALA A 510 -49.01 3.65 22.10
N GLN A 511 -47.70 3.91 22.07
CA GLN A 511 -47.05 4.93 21.24
C GLN A 511 -46.22 4.25 20.15
N ASP A 512 -46.21 4.83 18.96
CA ASP A 512 -45.43 4.26 17.85
C ASP A 512 -43.96 4.72 17.94
N GLU A 513 -43.03 3.78 17.91
CA GLU A 513 -41.65 4.05 17.50
C GLU A 513 -41.55 4.22 15.99
N ILE A 514 -40.57 5.00 15.58
CA ILE A 514 -40.24 5.17 14.17
C ILE A 514 -39.04 4.29 13.85
N VAL A 515 -39.22 3.31 12.98
CA VAL A 515 -38.12 2.53 12.40
C VAL A 515 -37.80 3.08 11.03
N VAL A 516 -36.58 3.60 10.84
CA VAL A 516 -36.11 4.12 9.56
C VAL A 516 -35.08 3.17 8.95
N ILE A 517 -35.28 2.78 7.70
CA ILE A 517 -34.48 1.80 6.97
C ILE A 517 -33.85 2.48 5.76
N GLY A 518 -32.52 2.66 5.75
CA GLY A 518 -31.81 3.28 4.63
C GLY A 518 -31.55 2.32 3.46
N THR A 519 -31.73 2.80 2.22
CA THR A 519 -31.50 2.01 1.00
C THR A 519 -30.41 2.64 0.11
N PRO A 520 -29.19 2.05 0.05
CA PRO A 520 -28.60 1.08 0.98
C PRO A 520 -28.14 1.75 2.29
N GLY A 521 -28.03 1.00 3.38
CA GLY A 521 -27.44 1.54 4.62
C GLY A 521 -28.02 0.98 5.92
N ALA A 522 -27.72 1.69 7.01
CA ALA A 522 -28.19 1.39 8.35
C ALA A 522 -29.71 1.43 8.47
N ALA A 523 -30.24 0.68 9.44
CA ALA A 523 -31.62 0.77 9.88
C ALA A 523 -31.62 1.01 11.39
N ALA A 524 -32.48 1.90 11.86
CA ALA A 524 -32.52 2.33 13.25
C ALA A 524 -33.94 2.59 13.74
N ALA A 525 -34.16 2.35 15.03
CA ALA A 525 -35.41 2.64 15.72
C ALA A 525 -35.26 3.90 16.59
N PHE A 526 -36.30 4.72 16.61
CA PHE A 526 -36.38 5.98 17.33
C PHE A 526 -37.65 6.02 18.17
N GLY A 527 -37.54 6.45 19.42
CA GLY A 527 -38.65 6.59 20.36
C GLY A 527 -38.76 8.01 20.86
N ASN A 528 -39.93 8.38 21.38
CA ASN A 528 -40.19 9.71 21.91
C ASN A 528 -40.13 9.71 23.44
N VAL A 529 -39.18 10.45 24.02
CA VAL A 529 -39.05 10.60 25.47
C VAL A 529 -39.19 12.08 25.82
N GLY A 530 -40.28 12.43 26.49
CA GLY A 530 -40.53 13.81 26.95
C GLY A 530 -40.63 14.84 25.82
N GLY A 531 -41.09 14.44 24.63
CA GLY A 531 -41.22 15.32 23.46
C GLY A 531 -39.98 15.43 22.59
N GLN A 532 -38.89 14.72 22.92
CA GLN A 532 -37.70 14.59 22.08
C GLN A 532 -37.57 13.17 21.52
N TRP A 533 -37.20 13.08 20.24
CA TRP A 533 -36.93 11.78 19.63
C TRP A 533 -35.51 11.33 19.96
N ILE A 534 -35.33 10.11 20.43
CA ILE A 534 -34.01 9.54 20.74
C ILE A 534 -33.76 8.29 19.90
N LEU A 535 -32.49 8.05 19.57
CA LEU A 535 -32.06 6.81 18.93
C LEU A 535 -32.12 5.67 19.96
N LEU A 536 -33.05 4.73 19.80
CA LEU A 536 -33.19 3.55 20.67
C LEU A 536 -32.14 2.49 20.32
N GLY A 537 -31.91 2.26 19.03
CA GLY A 537 -31.01 1.18 18.60
C GLY A 537 -30.93 1.01 17.10
N THR A 538 -30.07 0.09 16.67
CA THR A 538 -29.91 -0.30 15.26
C THR A 538 -30.54 -1.68 15.03
N LEU A 539 -31.15 -1.88 13.86
CA LEU A 539 -31.74 -3.17 13.50
C LEU A 539 -30.67 -4.10 12.92
N ALA A 540 -30.43 -5.23 13.58
CA ALA A 540 -29.66 -6.33 13.02
C ALA A 540 -30.44 -7.02 11.89
N ASN A 541 -29.75 -7.78 11.03
CA ASN A 541 -30.35 -8.67 10.04
C ASN A 541 -31.26 -8.03 8.98
N ILE A 542 -31.39 -6.70 8.94
CA ILE A 542 -32.17 -6.00 7.91
C ILE A 542 -31.64 -6.23 6.48
N ASN A 543 -30.38 -6.63 6.34
CA ASN A 543 -29.75 -6.94 5.06
C ASN A 543 -29.81 -8.44 4.70
N CYS A 544 -30.49 -9.27 5.49
CA CYS A 544 -30.73 -10.67 5.14
C CYS A 544 -31.68 -10.77 3.95
N LYS A 545 -31.52 -11.82 3.13
CA LYS A 545 -32.31 -12.04 1.91
C LYS A 545 -33.81 -12.02 2.23
N GLY A 546 -34.56 -11.17 1.53
CA GLY A 546 -36.02 -11.06 1.65
C GLY A 546 -36.54 -10.23 2.82
N ALA A 547 -35.71 -9.87 3.81
CA ALA A 547 -36.17 -9.13 4.99
C ALA A 547 -36.70 -7.73 4.64
N ARG A 548 -35.98 -6.98 3.79
CA ARG A 548 -36.41 -5.65 3.32
C ARG A 548 -37.71 -5.72 2.51
N ASP A 549 -37.81 -6.69 1.62
CA ASP A 549 -38.98 -6.84 0.75
C ASP A 549 -40.22 -7.24 1.57
N ALA A 550 -40.05 -8.16 2.53
CA ALA A 550 -41.10 -8.54 3.47
C ALA A 550 -41.60 -7.34 4.27
N LEU A 551 -40.70 -6.55 4.85
CA LEU A 551 -41.04 -5.33 5.58
C LEU A 551 -41.79 -4.32 4.71
N LYS A 552 -41.33 -4.10 3.47
CA LYS A 552 -42.01 -3.18 2.53
C LYS A 552 -43.40 -3.68 2.13
N SER A 553 -43.59 -4.99 2.03
CA SER A 553 -44.89 -5.60 1.70
C SER A 553 -45.84 -5.75 2.90
N GLY A 554 -45.45 -5.27 4.08
CA GLY A 554 -46.25 -5.39 5.31
C GLY A 554 -46.16 -6.76 6.00
N GLY A 555 -45.23 -7.62 5.59
CA GLY A 555 -44.90 -8.89 6.25
C GLY A 555 -44.06 -8.66 7.52
N LEU A 556 -44.65 -7.98 8.51
CA LEU A 556 -44.05 -7.67 9.80
C LEU A 556 -44.84 -8.37 10.91
N GLU A 557 -44.14 -9.03 11.81
CA GLU A 557 -44.67 -9.53 13.07
C GLU A 557 -43.68 -9.16 14.18
N LEU A 558 -44.20 -8.62 15.29
CA LEU A 558 -43.39 -8.33 16.47
C LEU A 558 -43.23 -9.62 17.29
N VAL A 559 -42.00 -10.10 17.37
CA VAL A 559 -41.67 -11.34 18.06
C VAL A 559 -40.72 -11.09 19.22
N ALA A 560 -40.93 -11.81 20.32
CA ALA A 560 -40.00 -11.77 21.44
C ALA A 560 -38.62 -12.31 21.04
N PRO A 561 -37.51 -11.77 21.58
CA PRO A 561 -36.18 -12.29 21.32
C PRO A 561 -36.06 -13.79 21.65
N LYS A 562 -35.54 -14.59 20.72
CA LYS A 562 -35.37 -16.05 20.89
C LYS A 562 -34.40 -16.39 22.02
N LEU A 563 -33.34 -15.58 22.16
CA LEU A 563 -32.38 -15.67 23.26
C LEU A 563 -32.74 -14.63 24.30
N LYS A 564 -32.67 -15.01 25.58
CA LYS A 564 -32.83 -14.07 26.68
C LYS A 564 -31.68 -13.07 26.66
N ASP A 565 -31.99 -11.80 26.90
CA ASP A 565 -30.97 -10.77 27.13
C ASP A 565 -30.26 -11.03 28.48
N ILE A 566 -28.97 -10.69 28.57
CA ILE A 566 -28.18 -10.85 29.79
C ILE A 566 -28.19 -9.51 30.54
N GLU A 567 -28.59 -9.50 31.81
CA GLU A 567 -28.57 -8.30 32.65
C GLU A 567 -27.30 -8.25 33.50
N VAL A 568 -26.50 -7.18 33.35
CA VAL A 568 -25.27 -6.95 34.10
C VAL A 568 -25.22 -5.48 34.52
N GLY A 569 -25.29 -5.22 35.83
CA GLY A 569 -25.17 -3.85 36.37
C GLY A 569 -26.22 -2.87 35.85
N GLY A 570 -27.46 -3.32 35.64
CA GLY A 570 -28.55 -2.51 35.07
C GLY A 570 -28.45 -2.26 33.56
N GLN A 571 -27.47 -2.87 32.88
CA GLN A 571 -27.36 -2.88 31.43
C GLN A 571 -27.89 -4.20 30.86
N ARG A 572 -28.70 -4.12 29.80
CA ARG A 572 -29.13 -5.29 29.03
C ARG A 572 -28.17 -5.54 27.86
N LEU A 573 -27.56 -6.70 27.84
CA LEU A 573 -26.69 -7.17 26.77
C LEU A 573 -27.48 -8.13 25.88
N ARG A 574 -27.76 -7.72 24.64
CA ARG A 574 -28.47 -8.52 23.64
C ARG A 574 -27.50 -9.31 22.77
N VAL A 575 -27.79 -10.59 22.57
CA VAL A 575 -27.07 -11.45 21.61
C VAL A 575 -27.76 -11.37 20.25
N ASN A 576 -27.07 -10.80 19.25
CA ASN A 576 -27.56 -10.75 17.88
C ASN A 576 -27.17 -12.03 17.13
N THR A 577 -28.14 -12.74 16.55
CA THR A 577 -27.87 -13.90 15.68
C THR A 577 -27.59 -13.44 14.26
N GLU A 578 -26.79 -14.19 13.50
CA GLU A 578 -26.59 -13.96 12.07
C GLU A 578 -27.87 -14.24 11.25
N CYS A 579 -27.87 -13.90 9.96
CA CYS A 579 -28.94 -14.27 9.03
C CYS A 579 -29.21 -15.77 9.10
N ASN A 580 -30.48 -16.16 9.23
CA ASN A 580 -30.85 -17.57 9.19
C ASN A 580 -30.36 -18.19 7.85
N PRO A 581 -29.64 -19.32 7.88
CA PRO A 581 -29.38 -20.07 6.65
C PRO A 581 -30.73 -20.50 6.04
N PRO A 582 -30.85 -20.59 4.70
CA PRO A 582 -32.05 -21.15 4.11
C PRO A 582 -32.24 -22.56 4.69
N SER A 583 -33.45 -22.84 5.19
CA SER A 583 -33.88 -24.21 5.42
C SER A 583 -33.69 -24.96 4.10
N THR A 584 -32.70 -25.85 4.05
CA THR A 584 -32.53 -26.78 2.95
C THR A 584 -33.84 -27.55 2.77
N PRO A 585 -34.42 -27.59 1.55
CA PRO A 585 -35.55 -28.47 1.28
C PRO A 585 -35.16 -29.94 1.47
#